data_AF-A0A317GJQ7-F1
#
_entry.id   AF-A0A317GJQ7-F1
#
_cell.length_a   1.000
_cell.length_b   1.000
_cell.length_c   1.000
_cell.angle_alpha   90.00
_cell.angle_beta   90.00
_cell.angle_gamma   90.00
#
_symmetry.space_group_name_H-M   'P 1'
#
loop_
_entity.id
_entity.type
_entity.pdbx_description
1 polymer ?
#
loop_
_entity_poly.entity_id
_entity_poly.type
_entity_poly.pdbx_seq_one_letter_code
_entity_poly.pdbx_strand_id
1 'polypeptide(L)'
;MAKRKKKQNLIYLSLIIIVAAIIGGSWFYSHHTREVSNSYAVSETATLSSGARVYNSLSAIQRANLPDQALVKVNRYYLTSNDNDDTYARINYNGKNYFVRATDIELKMNNEINSYLTQSGLPHSKITKQISSIFEQRGYSTSSGNPRGVVIHDTGNENSTISSEVSYMKQNYSSTRVFVHTFIDNQQIVNIADTKYMAEGAGPYANPYFVQFEMPHEYTAASFANQLGNAAYYTAYILKQNNLPVTKGTKDGGGTVWTHAMISSYLGGTDHKDPISYWSTAARKLFGTTYNINNFIELVQAYYNQM
;
A
#
# COMPACT_ATOMS: atom_id res chain seq x y z
N MET A 1 -26.26 -21.04 62.92
CA MET A 1 -26.00 -21.47 61.52
C MET A 1 -26.23 -20.37 60.47
N ALA A 2 -27.28 -19.54 60.55
CA ALA A 2 -27.63 -18.54 59.53
C ALA A 2 -26.55 -17.45 59.25
N LYS A 3 -25.88 -16.92 60.28
CA LYS A 3 -24.78 -15.93 60.12
C LYS A 3 -23.59 -16.47 59.32
N ARG A 4 -23.27 -17.77 59.46
CA ARG A 4 -22.11 -18.41 58.80
C ARG A 4 -22.39 -18.62 57.31
N LYS A 5 -23.60 -19.06 56.95
CA LYS A 5 -24.10 -19.12 55.56
C LYS A 5 -24.10 -17.75 54.88
N LYS A 6 -24.55 -16.70 55.57
CA LYS A 6 -24.59 -15.33 55.02
C LYS A 6 -23.18 -14.80 54.71
N LYS A 7 -22.20 -15.05 55.59
CA LYS A 7 -20.79 -14.69 55.38
C LYS A 7 -20.14 -15.47 54.22
N GLN A 8 -20.45 -16.76 54.09
CA GLN A 8 -20.00 -17.57 52.96
C GLN A 8 -20.56 -17.07 51.62
N ASN A 9 -21.86 -16.77 51.56
CA ASN A 9 -22.48 -16.25 50.33
C ASN A 9 -21.90 -14.89 49.92
N LEU A 10 -21.56 -14.03 50.88
CA LEU A 10 -20.86 -12.76 50.62
C LEU A 10 -19.46 -12.99 50.01
N ILE A 11 -18.69 -13.95 50.53
CA ILE A 11 -17.37 -14.30 49.99
C ILE A 11 -17.49 -14.85 48.56
N TYR A 12 -18.46 -15.74 48.29
CA TYR A 12 -18.70 -16.25 46.93
C TYR A 12 -19.12 -15.13 45.96
N LEU A 13 -19.98 -14.20 46.40
CA LEU A 13 -20.37 -13.07 45.57
C LEU A 13 -19.18 -12.15 45.25
N SER A 14 -18.33 -11.87 46.22
CA SER A 14 -17.10 -11.09 46.01
C SER A 14 -16.13 -11.79 45.04
N LEU A 15 -15.94 -13.11 45.16
CA LEU A 15 -15.13 -13.90 44.24
C LEU A 15 -15.68 -13.87 42.81
N ILE A 16 -17.00 -14.00 42.64
CA ILE A 16 -17.66 -13.93 41.32
C ILE A 16 -17.43 -12.55 40.67
N ILE A 17 -17.57 -11.46 41.44
CA ILE A 17 -17.33 -10.10 40.93
C ILE A 17 -15.87 -9.91 40.51
N ILE A 18 -14.91 -10.40 41.30
CA ILE A 18 -13.48 -10.31 40.97
C ILE A 18 -13.17 -11.09 39.70
N VAL A 19 -13.67 -12.32 39.57
CA VAL A 19 -13.48 -13.14 38.37
C VAL A 19 -14.13 -12.49 37.15
N ALA A 20 -15.35 -11.96 37.28
CA ALA A 20 -16.01 -11.22 36.21
C ALA A 20 -15.27 -9.93 35.82
N ALA A 21 -14.67 -9.22 36.77
CA ALA A 21 -13.84 -8.05 36.51
C ALA A 21 -12.51 -8.41 35.83
N ILE A 22 -11.88 -9.53 36.18
CA ILE A 22 -10.65 -10.03 35.54
C ILE A 22 -10.95 -10.48 34.12
N ILE A 23 -12.02 -11.28 33.91
CA ILE A 23 -12.43 -11.74 32.58
C ILE A 23 -12.87 -10.55 31.73
N GLY A 24 -13.72 -9.67 32.27
CA GLY A 24 -14.16 -8.46 31.60
C GLY A 24 -13.02 -7.50 31.28
N GLY A 25 -12.07 -7.32 32.20
CA GLY A 25 -10.88 -6.50 32.00
C GLY A 25 -9.90 -7.09 30.99
N SER A 26 -9.71 -8.42 30.98
CA SER A 26 -8.85 -9.11 30.02
C SER A 26 -9.48 -9.12 28.62
N TRP A 27 -10.78 -9.36 28.53
CA TRP A 27 -11.55 -9.25 27.29
C TRP A 27 -11.54 -7.81 26.76
N PHE A 28 -11.76 -6.83 27.64
CA PHE A 28 -11.69 -5.42 27.30
C PHE A 28 -10.30 -5.03 26.81
N TYR A 29 -9.24 -5.45 27.49
CA TYR A 29 -7.86 -5.21 27.09
C TYR A 29 -7.59 -5.83 25.71
N SER A 30 -7.87 -7.13 25.52
CA SER A 30 -7.61 -7.82 24.26
C SER A 30 -8.41 -7.28 23.07
N HIS A 31 -9.60 -6.71 23.31
CA HIS A 31 -10.45 -6.15 22.25
C HIS A 31 -10.27 -4.63 22.05
N HIS A 32 -9.62 -3.91 22.97
CA HIS A 32 -9.31 -2.48 22.81
C HIS A 32 -7.85 -2.19 22.46
N THR A 33 -6.91 -3.11 22.69
CA THR A 33 -5.55 -2.92 22.22
C THR A 33 -5.47 -3.25 20.75
N ARG A 34 -5.30 -2.21 19.92
CA ARG A 34 -5.02 -2.35 18.48
C ARG A 34 -3.70 -3.08 18.30
N GLU A 35 -3.76 -4.36 17.94
CA GLU A 35 -2.57 -5.15 17.63
C GLU A 35 -1.94 -4.65 16.34
N VAL A 36 -0.67 -4.25 16.43
CA VAL A 36 0.10 -3.74 15.30
C VAL A 36 0.77 -4.91 14.61
N SER A 37 0.34 -5.19 13.38
CA SER A 37 0.91 -6.25 12.54
C SER A 37 2.17 -5.79 11.81
N ASN A 38 2.25 -4.50 11.47
CA ASN A 38 3.40 -3.88 10.82
C ASN A 38 3.49 -2.38 11.12
N SER A 39 4.68 -1.80 11.01
CA SER A 39 4.83 -0.34 11.09
C SER A 39 6.03 0.14 10.28
N TYR A 40 5.94 1.35 9.73
CA TYR A 40 7.01 1.91 8.91
C TYR A 40 7.08 3.43 9.07
N ALA A 41 8.31 3.95 9.12
CA ALA A 41 8.56 5.37 9.27
C ALA A 41 8.36 6.11 7.94
N VAL A 42 7.86 7.33 8.03
CA VAL A 42 7.68 8.25 6.91
C VAL A 42 8.08 9.67 7.32
N SER A 43 8.12 10.59 6.37
CA SER A 43 8.35 12.01 6.63
C SER A 43 7.44 12.82 5.73
N GLU A 44 6.16 12.88 6.11
CA GLU A 44 5.10 13.48 5.30
C GLU A 44 4.45 14.65 6.03
N THR A 45 3.69 15.43 5.28
CA THR A 45 2.82 16.48 5.83
C THR A 45 1.40 16.18 5.41
N ALA A 46 0.45 16.32 6.33
CA ALA A 46 -0.95 16.06 6.07
C ALA A 46 -1.84 17.11 6.74
N THR A 47 -3.09 17.18 6.30
CA THR A 47 -4.15 17.95 6.91
C THR A 47 -5.14 17.00 7.57
N LEU A 48 -5.60 17.30 8.78
CA LEU A 48 -6.66 16.53 9.42
C LEU A 48 -8.01 16.78 8.73
N SER A 49 -8.73 15.72 8.38
CA SER A 49 -10.12 15.84 7.93
C SER A 49 -11.01 16.46 9.01
N SER A 50 -12.10 17.12 8.62
CA SER A 50 -13.08 17.62 9.60
C SER A 50 -13.69 16.45 10.38
N GLY A 51 -13.71 16.54 11.71
CA GLY A 51 -14.20 15.46 12.57
C GLY A 51 -13.25 14.26 12.73
N ALA A 52 -11.99 14.40 12.31
CA ALA A 52 -10.96 13.36 12.48
C ALA A 52 -10.89 12.86 13.94
N ARG A 53 -10.83 11.54 14.12
CA ARG A 53 -10.73 10.95 15.46
C ARG A 53 -9.26 10.82 15.87
N VAL A 54 -8.81 11.73 16.72
CA VAL A 54 -7.42 11.78 17.19
C VAL A 54 -7.30 11.17 18.59
N TYR A 55 -6.20 10.46 18.85
CA TYR A 55 -5.93 9.71 20.08
C TYR A 55 -4.53 10.00 20.62
N ASN A 56 -4.35 9.94 21.95
CA ASN A 56 -3.02 10.11 22.57
C ASN A 56 -2.12 8.85 22.43
N SER A 57 -2.71 7.68 22.19
CA SER A 57 -2.01 6.42 21.94
C SER A 57 -2.90 5.47 21.12
N LEU A 58 -2.32 4.40 20.56
CA LEU A 58 -3.09 3.38 19.83
C LEU A 58 -4.07 2.63 20.73
N SER A 59 -3.83 2.54 22.04
CA SER A 59 -4.72 1.92 23.03
C SER A 59 -5.65 2.92 23.72
N ALA A 60 -5.62 4.21 23.35
CA ALA A 60 -6.44 5.23 23.99
C ALA A 60 -7.90 5.14 23.52
N ILE A 61 -8.81 5.17 24.50
CA ILE A 61 -10.26 5.24 24.26
C ILE A 61 -10.69 6.70 24.11
N GLN A 62 -10.13 7.56 24.96
CA GLN A 62 -10.44 8.99 24.96
C GLN A 62 -9.76 9.68 23.78
N ARG A 63 -10.55 10.52 23.12
CA ARG A 63 -10.09 11.34 21.99
C ARG A 63 -9.32 12.55 22.50
N ALA A 64 -8.32 12.95 21.74
CA ALA A 64 -7.69 14.25 21.87
C ALA A 64 -8.40 15.25 20.94
N ASN A 65 -8.56 16.49 21.40
CA ASN A 65 -9.14 17.55 20.60
C ASN A 65 -8.02 18.29 19.87
N LEU A 66 -7.98 18.16 18.54
CA LEU A 66 -7.17 18.97 17.65
C LEU A 66 -8.11 19.78 16.75
N PRO A 67 -7.68 20.95 16.25
CA PRO A 67 -8.46 21.71 15.29
C PRO A 67 -8.72 20.91 14.01
N ASP A 68 -9.93 21.03 13.47
CA ASP A 68 -10.23 20.58 12.11
C ASP A 68 -9.26 21.24 11.12
N GLN A 69 -8.87 20.50 10.08
CA GLN A 69 -7.96 21.00 9.05
C GLN A 69 -6.58 21.43 9.59
N ALA A 70 -6.19 20.96 10.78
CA ALA A 70 -4.85 21.21 11.30
C ALA A 70 -3.77 20.58 10.38
N LEU A 71 -2.74 21.36 10.07
CA LEU A 71 -1.55 20.87 9.39
C LEU A 71 -0.68 20.09 10.39
N VAL A 72 -0.35 18.85 10.05
CA VAL A 72 0.38 17.92 10.92
C VAL A 72 1.53 17.25 10.17
N LYS A 73 2.54 16.78 10.90
CA LYS A 73 3.61 15.95 10.35
C LYS A 73 3.32 14.48 10.59
N VAL A 74 3.26 13.66 9.55
CA VAL A 74 3.14 12.21 9.69
C VAL A 74 4.54 11.63 9.71
N ASN A 75 4.86 10.84 10.73
CA ASN A 75 6.20 10.29 10.91
C ASN A 75 6.25 8.76 10.97
N ARG A 76 5.11 8.09 11.06
CA ARG A 76 5.00 6.63 11.04
C ARG A 76 3.57 6.19 10.76
N TYR A 77 3.42 5.09 10.04
CA TYR A 77 2.16 4.34 9.93
C TYR A 77 2.23 3.02 10.70
N TYR A 78 1.07 2.56 11.15
CA TYR A 78 0.86 1.29 11.86
C TYR A 78 -0.29 0.56 11.18
N LEU A 79 -0.01 -0.63 10.64
CA LEU A 79 -1.02 -1.55 10.14
C LEU A 79 -1.50 -2.36 11.34
N THR A 80 -2.81 -2.48 11.48
CA THR A 80 -3.42 -3.27 12.55
C THR A 80 -3.96 -4.60 12.01
N SER A 81 -4.13 -5.62 12.86
CA SER A 81 -4.69 -6.93 12.45
C SER A 81 -6.09 -7.22 13.00
N ASN A 82 -6.53 -6.48 14.02
CA ASN A 82 -7.76 -6.79 14.77
C ASN A 82 -8.76 -5.60 14.79
N ASP A 83 -8.47 -4.50 14.09
CA ASP A 83 -9.30 -3.29 13.98
C ASP A 83 -9.69 -3.06 12.50
N ASN A 84 -10.35 -4.05 11.88
CA ASN A 84 -10.69 -4.08 10.44
C ASN A 84 -9.50 -3.87 9.48
N ASP A 85 -8.29 -4.24 9.91
CA ASP A 85 -7.04 -3.98 9.19
C ASP A 85 -6.78 -2.48 8.89
N ASP A 86 -7.33 -1.60 9.73
CA ASP A 86 -7.14 -0.15 9.65
C ASP A 86 -5.65 0.23 9.72
N THR A 87 -5.29 1.26 8.96
CA THR A 87 -3.99 1.94 9.09
C THR A 87 -4.11 3.14 10.02
N TYR A 88 -3.23 3.25 11.01
CA TYR A 88 -3.12 4.45 11.84
C TYR A 88 -1.84 5.21 11.54
N ALA A 89 -1.95 6.53 11.41
CA ALA A 89 -0.85 7.46 11.31
C ALA A 89 -0.48 7.98 12.70
N ARG A 90 0.82 7.97 13.04
CA ARG A 90 1.33 8.81 14.13
C ARG A 90 1.70 10.17 13.57
N ILE A 91 0.97 11.16 14.06
CA ILE A 91 1.10 12.56 13.68
C ILE A 91 1.80 13.34 14.78
N ASN A 92 2.59 14.34 14.41
CA ASN A 92 3.13 15.34 15.32
C ASN A 92 2.43 16.68 15.09
N TYR A 93 1.91 17.24 16.19
CA TYR A 93 1.28 18.56 16.22
C TYR A 93 1.75 19.31 17.47
N ASN A 94 2.32 20.50 17.27
CA ASN A 94 2.91 21.33 18.33
C ASN A 94 3.88 20.56 19.26
N GLY A 95 4.73 19.72 18.68
CA GLY A 95 5.75 18.95 19.41
C GLY A 95 5.24 17.70 20.12
N LYS A 96 3.93 17.43 20.11
CA LYS A 96 3.33 16.23 20.71
C LYS A 96 2.88 15.23 19.64
N ASN A 97 3.06 13.95 19.94
CA ASN A 97 2.60 12.86 19.08
C ASN A 97 1.16 12.47 19.41
N TYR A 98 0.38 12.22 18.36
CA TYR A 98 -0.98 11.70 18.40
C TYR A 98 -1.13 10.59 17.36
N PHE A 99 -2.25 9.89 17.42
CA PHE A 99 -2.61 8.81 16.51
C PHE A 99 -3.97 9.09 15.90
N VAL A 100 -4.10 8.88 14.60
CA VAL A 100 -5.32 9.13 13.82
C VAL A 100 -5.42 8.04 12.75
N ARG A 101 -6.64 7.67 12.34
CA ARG A 101 -6.78 6.77 11.19
C ARG A 101 -6.22 7.44 9.94
N ALA A 102 -5.58 6.66 9.09
CA ALA A 102 -5.04 7.16 7.83
C ALA A 102 -6.14 7.74 6.90
N THR A 103 -7.36 7.22 7.01
CA THR A 103 -8.55 7.73 6.29
C THR A 103 -8.99 9.11 6.74
N ASP A 104 -8.58 9.55 7.93
CA ASP A 104 -8.98 10.83 8.54
C ASP A 104 -7.88 11.91 8.31
N ILE A 105 -6.92 11.65 7.40
CA ILE A 105 -5.89 12.60 6.98
C ILE A 105 -5.81 12.69 5.46
N GLU A 106 -5.47 13.88 4.97
CA GLU A 106 -5.18 14.12 3.56
C GLU A 106 -3.72 14.55 3.40
N LEU A 107 -2.95 13.82 2.60
CA LEU A 107 -1.54 14.13 2.39
C LEU A 107 -1.37 15.41 1.55
N LYS A 108 -0.46 16.28 1.99
CA LYS A 108 -0.05 17.45 1.21
C LYS A 108 1.01 17.03 0.20
N MET A 109 0.59 16.92 -1.06
CA MET A 109 1.44 16.54 -2.17
C MET A 109 2.43 17.65 -2.53
N ASN A 110 3.68 17.25 -2.81
CA ASN A 110 4.71 18.19 -3.28
C ASN A 110 4.82 18.22 -4.81
N ASN A 111 4.39 17.15 -5.48
CA ASN A 111 4.41 17.05 -6.94
C ASN A 111 3.08 17.51 -7.55
N GLU A 112 3.14 18.23 -8.67
CA GLU A 112 1.96 18.78 -9.35
C GLU A 112 1.03 17.71 -9.90
N ILE A 113 1.57 16.60 -10.42
CA ILE A 113 0.76 15.48 -10.93
C ILE A 113 0.03 14.79 -9.77
N ASN A 114 0.74 14.51 -8.67
CA ASN A 114 0.13 13.97 -7.46
C ASN A 114 -0.94 14.91 -6.87
N SER A 115 -0.67 16.23 -6.89
CA SER A 115 -1.61 17.25 -6.44
C SER A 115 -2.89 17.25 -7.29
N TYR A 116 -2.73 17.18 -8.62
CA TYR A 116 -3.85 17.09 -9.56
C TYR A 116 -4.74 15.87 -9.27
N LEU A 117 -4.14 14.69 -9.05
CA LEU A 117 -4.88 13.48 -8.72
C LEU A 117 -5.57 13.55 -7.36
N THR A 118 -4.87 14.07 -6.34
CA THR A 118 -5.43 14.18 -4.97
C THR A 118 -6.61 15.14 -4.93
N GLN A 119 -6.50 16.29 -5.60
CA GLN A 119 -7.59 17.26 -5.73
C GLN A 119 -8.79 16.71 -6.52
N SER A 120 -8.55 15.74 -7.40
CA SER A 120 -9.60 15.03 -8.14
C SER A 120 -10.22 13.88 -7.34
N GLY A 121 -9.85 13.70 -6.07
CA GLY A 121 -10.37 12.64 -5.20
C GLY A 121 -9.73 11.28 -5.43
N LEU A 122 -8.50 11.23 -5.97
CA LEU A 122 -7.75 10.00 -6.28
C LEU A 122 -8.57 9.01 -7.14
N PRO A 123 -9.00 9.40 -8.35
CA PRO A 123 -9.77 8.51 -9.22
C PRO A 123 -8.93 7.30 -9.64
N HIS A 124 -9.57 6.16 -9.84
CA HIS A 124 -8.91 4.97 -10.36
C HIS A 124 -9.90 4.06 -11.11
N SER A 125 -9.38 3.28 -12.03
CA SER A 125 -10.13 2.26 -12.76
C SER A 125 -10.37 1.01 -11.90
N LYS A 126 -11.36 0.21 -12.30
CA LYS A 126 -11.59 -1.11 -11.70
C LYS A 126 -10.53 -2.09 -12.17
N ILE A 127 -10.08 -2.95 -11.25
CA ILE A 127 -9.23 -4.09 -11.58
C ILE A 127 -10.09 -5.15 -12.28
N THR A 128 -9.71 -5.50 -13.51
CA THR A 128 -10.35 -6.57 -14.28
C THR A 128 -9.42 -7.76 -14.42
N LYS A 129 -9.98 -8.94 -14.68
CA LYS A 129 -9.23 -10.19 -14.80
C LYS A 129 -9.45 -10.79 -16.19
N GLN A 130 -8.36 -10.98 -16.92
CA GLN A 130 -8.27 -11.69 -18.19
C GLN A 130 -7.17 -12.76 -18.09
N ILE A 131 -7.25 -13.57 -17.04
CA ILE A 131 -6.23 -14.55 -16.67
C ILE A 131 -6.05 -15.58 -17.78
N SER A 132 -4.81 -15.77 -18.21
CA SER A 132 -4.43 -16.75 -19.22
C SER A 132 -3.80 -17.98 -18.56
N SER A 133 -4.32 -19.17 -18.84
CA SER A 133 -3.76 -20.43 -18.34
C SER A 133 -2.43 -20.83 -19.00
N ILE A 134 -2.00 -20.11 -20.04
CA ILE A 134 -0.71 -20.39 -20.69
C ILE A 134 0.47 -20.02 -19.80
N PHE A 135 0.29 -19.02 -18.91
CA PHE A 135 1.36 -18.55 -18.04
C PHE A 135 1.54 -19.53 -16.89
N GLU A 136 2.80 -19.87 -16.61
CA GLU A 136 3.13 -20.85 -15.59
C GLU A 136 2.80 -20.32 -14.19
N GLN A 137 2.22 -21.18 -13.36
CA GLN A 137 1.84 -20.84 -11.99
C GLN A 137 2.85 -21.46 -11.02
N ARG A 138 3.89 -20.69 -10.68
CA ARG A 138 4.86 -21.04 -9.64
C ARG A 138 4.64 -20.20 -8.39
N GLY A 139 4.66 -20.83 -7.22
CA GLY A 139 4.51 -20.14 -5.94
C GLY A 139 5.66 -19.17 -5.67
N TYR A 140 5.41 -18.14 -4.85
CA TYR A 140 6.47 -17.24 -4.37
C TYR A 140 7.48 -18.00 -3.52
N SER A 141 8.74 -17.57 -3.56
CA SER A 141 9.84 -18.12 -2.74
C SER A 141 9.98 -17.41 -1.38
N THR A 142 8.92 -16.76 -0.90
CA THR A 142 8.85 -16.19 0.44
C THR A 142 8.43 -17.26 1.45
N SER A 143 8.79 -17.08 2.72
CA SER A 143 8.38 -18.01 3.79
C SER A 143 6.85 -18.07 3.98
N SER A 144 6.13 -16.99 3.66
CA SER A 144 4.67 -16.92 3.72
C SER A 144 3.97 -17.46 2.48
N GLY A 145 4.70 -17.70 1.37
CA GLY A 145 4.11 -18.01 0.08
C GLY A 145 3.40 -16.82 -0.62
N ASN A 146 3.52 -15.61 -0.06
CA ASN A 146 2.92 -14.38 -0.58
C ASN A 146 4.00 -13.43 -1.15
N PRO A 147 3.66 -12.50 -2.06
CA PRO A 147 4.62 -11.50 -2.54
C PRO A 147 5.13 -10.61 -1.40
N ARG A 148 6.34 -10.07 -1.54
CA ARG A 148 6.92 -9.08 -0.62
C ARG A 148 6.78 -7.64 -1.12
N GLY A 149 6.17 -7.42 -2.28
CA GLY A 149 6.02 -6.09 -2.87
C GLY A 149 5.62 -6.12 -4.34
N VAL A 150 5.85 -4.99 -5.02
CA VAL A 150 5.51 -4.73 -6.41
C VAL A 150 6.70 -4.16 -7.18
N VAL A 151 6.95 -4.66 -8.40
CA VAL A 151 7.87 -4.09 -9.38
C VAL A 151 7.08 -3.39 -10.48
N ILE A 152 7.54 -2.18 -10.80
CA ILE A 152 6.94 -1.24 -11.74
C ILE A 152 7.77 -1.25 -13.01
N HIS A 153 7.10 -1.47 -14.13
CA HIS A 153 7.67 -1.46 -15.47
C HIS A 153 6.96 -0.44 -16.38
N ASP A 154 7.67 0.01 -17.40
CA ASP A 154 7.08 0.56 -18.63
C ASP A 154 7.35 -0.43 -19.78
N THR A 155 6.53 -0.42 -20.82
CA THR A 155 6.63 -1.41 -21.90
C THR A 155 7.84 -1.20 -22.81
N GLY A 156 8.51 -0.05 -22.72
CA GLY A 156 9.58 0.36 -23.64
C GLY A 156 9.12 0.51 -25.09
N ASN A 157 7.80 0.44 -25.34
CA ASN A 157 7.22 0.38 -26.68
C ASN A 157 6.24 1.53 -26.90
N GLU A 158 6.68 2.50 -27.69
CA GLU A 158 5.87 3.67 -28.05
C GLU A 158 4.65 3.29 -28.89
N ASN A 159 3.50 3.88 -28.58
CA ASN A 159 2.21 3.71 -29.26
C ASN A 159 1.63 2.29 -29.19
N SER A 160 2.05 1.52 -28.19
CA SER A 160 1.43 0.25 -27.83
C SER A 160 0.13 0.43 -27.04
N THR A 161 -0.71 -0.59 -27.06
CA THR A 161 -1.92 -0.69 -26.24
C THR A 161 -1.83 -1.92 -25.33
N ILE A 162 -2.62 -1.98 -24.26
CA ILE A 162 -2.70 -3.21 -23.45
C ILE A 162 -3.01 -4.44 -24.31
N SER A 163 -3.93 -4.32 -25.28
CA SER A 163 -4.30 -5.45 -26.14
C SER A 163 -3.12 -5.95 -26.98
N SER A 164 -2.34 -5.04 -27.58
CA SER A 164 -1.17 -5.42 -28.37
C SER A 164 -0.06 -6.01 -27.51
N GLU A 165 0.20 -5.44 -26.33
CA GLU A 165 1.22 -5.94 -25.40
C GLU A 165 0.87 -7.33 -24.86
N VAL A 166 -0.38 -7.53 -24.43
CA VAL A 166 -0.86 -8.85 -23.97
C VAL A 166 -0.81 -9.87 -25.10
N SER A 167 -1.19 -9.49 -26.32
CA SER A 167 -1.14 -10.40 -27.48
C SER A 167 0.30 -10.80 -27.81
N TYR A 168 1.21 -9.83 -27.83
CA TYR A 168 2.64 -10.08 -28.05
C TYR A 168 3.24 -10.97 -26.96
N MET A 169 2.95 -10.67 -25.70
CA MET A 169 3.41 -11.46 -24.55
C MET A 169 2.94 -12.90 -24.64
N LYS A 170 1.65 -13.13 -24.95
CA LYS A 170 1.10 -14.49 -25.11
C LYS A 170 1.74 -15.24 -26.28
N GLN A 171 1.96 -14.57 -27.41
CA GLN A 171 2.56 -15.18 -28.60
C GLN A 171 4.01 -15.62 -28.37
N ASN A 172 4.79 -14.83 -27.63
CA ASN A 172 6.21 -15.09 -27.40
C ASN A 172 6.49 -15.89 -26.13
N TYR A 173 5.50 -16.09 -25.25
CA TYR A 173 5.71 -16.75 -23.97
C TYR A 173 6.35 -18.14 -24.07
N SER A 174 6.00 -18.92 -25.09
CA SER A 174 6.56 -20.28 -25.26
C SER A 174 8.08 -20.29 -25.49
N SER A 175 8.63 -19.24 -26.10
CA SER A 175 10.07 -19.09 -26.37
C SER A 175 10.79 -18.28 -25.30
N THR A 176 10.17 -17.23 -24.75
CA THR A 176 10.83 -16.30 -23.82
C THR A 176 10.65 -16.69 -22.35
N ARG A 177 9.52 -17.34 -22.01
CA ARG A 177 9.06 -17.54 -20.62
C ARG A 177 8.88 -16.24 -19.82
N VAL A 178 8.79 -15.10 -20.48
CA VAL A 178 8.62 -13.78 -19.83
C VAL A 178 7.15 -13.40 -19.83
N PHE A 179 6.65 -12.97 -18.67
CA PHE A 179 5.34 -12.37 -18.51
C PHE A 179 5.27 -11.54 -17.22
N VAL A 180 4.30 -10.62 -17.14
CA VAL A 180 3.94 -9.90 -15.90
C VAL A 180 2.53 -10.25 -15.43
N HIS A 181 2.12 -9.76 -14.27
CA HIS A 181 0.79 -10.02 -13.74
C HIS A 181 -0.28 -9.13 -14.38
N THR A 182 0.07 -7.87 -14.64
CA THR A 182 -0.92 -6.82 -14.90
C THR A 182 -0.41 -5.82 -15.93
N PHE A 183 -1.31 -5.32 -16.75
CA PHE A 183 -1.09 -4.14 -17.59
C PHE A 183 -1.98 -3.00 -17.12
N ILE A 184 -1.42 -1.78 -17.12
CA ILE A 184 -2.09 -0.58 -16.61
C ILE A 184 -1.94 0.58 -17.60
N ASP A 185 -3.06 1.11 -18.07
CA ASP A 185 -3.14 2.33 -18.87
C ASP A 185 -4.01 3.38 -18.16
N ASN A 186 -4.29 4.50 -18.83
CA ASN A 186 -5.13 5.57 -18.29
C ASN A 186 -6.61 5.19 -18.03
N GLN A 187 -7.08 4.08 -18.59
CA GLN A 187 -8.49 3.67 -18.62
C GLN A 187 -8.77 2.38 -17.84
N GLN A 188 -7.78 1.51 -17.69
CA GLN A 188 -8.01 0.15 -17.18
C GLN A 188 -6.78 -0.42 -16.46
N ILE A 189 -7.08 -1.33 -15.53
CA ILE A 189 -6.12 -2.20 -14.84
C ILE A 189 -6.52 -3.63 -15.19
N VAL A 190 -5.66 -4.36 -15.90
CA VAL A 190 -5.99 -5.68 -16.46
C VAL A 190 -5.01 -6.73 -15.95
N ASN A 191 -5.46 -7.61 -15.05
CA ASN A 191 -4.67 -8.75 -14.61
C ASN A 191 -4.75 -9.86 -15.66
N ILE A 192 -3.60 -10.26 -16.19
CA ILE A 192 -3.45 -11.33 -17.18
C ILE A 192 -2.88 -12.63 -16.60
N ALA A 193 -2.31 -12.56 -15.39
CA ALA A 193 -1.87 -13.70 -14.60
C ALA A 193 -2.30 -13.54 -13.12
N ASP A 194 -2.39 -14.65 -12.40
CA ASP A 194 -2.86 -14.68 -11.01
C ASP A 194 -1.75 -14.22 -10.06
N THR A 195 -1.99 -13.17 -9.28
CA THR A 195 -1.05 -12.59 -8.31
C THR A 195 -0.79 -13.46 -7.09
N LYS A 196 -1.39 -14.65 -7.00
CA LYS A 196 -1.00 -15.69 -6.03
C LYS A 196 0.29 -16.41 -6.39
N TYR A 197 0.73 -16.29 -7.64
CA TYR A 197 1.94 -16.92 -8.16
C TYR A 197 2.92 -15.84 -8.60
N MET A 198 4.20 -16.18 -8.73
CA MET A 198 5.22 -15.28 -9.27
C MET A 198 5.07 -15.09 -10.79
N ALA A 199 5.67 -14.02 -11.31
CA ALA A 199 5.83 -13.77 -12.74
C ALA A 199 7.32 -13.59 -13.12
N GLU A 200 7.60 -13.56 -14.41
CA GLU A 200 8.96 -13.67 -14.97
C GLU A 200 9.44 -12.43 -15.77
N GLY A 201 9.08 -11.22 -15.34
CA GLY A 201 9.43 -9.96 -16.04
C GLY A 201 10.55 -9.12 -15.42
N ALA A 202 11.05 -9.45 -14.22
CA ALA A 202 11.96 -8.58 -13.45
C ALA A 202 13.33 -9.23 -13.14
N GLY A 203 13.68 -10.33 -13.80
CA GLY A 203 14.91 -11.08 -13.56
C GLY A 203 14.86 -12.04 -12.35
N PRO A 204 15.77 -13.03 -12.29
CA PRO A 204 15.66 -14.19 -11.39
C PRO A 204 15.70 -13.85 -9.90
N TYR A 205 16.29 -12.71 -9.52
CA TYR A 205 16.37 -12.29 -8.12
C TYR A 205 15.15 -11.52 -7.63
N ALA A 206 14.29 -11.05 -8.54
CA ALA A 206 13.04 -10.36 -8.21
C ALA A 206 11.81 -11.20 -8.49
N ASN A 207 11.82 -11.95 -9.60
CA ASN A 207 10.71 -12.80 -10.05
C ASN A 207 10.03 -13.60 -8.92
N PRO A 208 10.77 -14.33 -8.06
CA PRO A 208 10.16 -15.17 -7.04
C PRO A 208 9.52 -14.42 -5.86
N TYR A 209 9.55 -13.08 -5.85
CA TYR A 209 9.23 -12.29 -4.67
C TYR A 209 8.23 -11.14 -4.90
N PHE A 210 7.99 -10.71 -6.13
CA PHE A 210 7.21 -9.49 -6.37
C PHE A 210 6.09 -9.67 -7.39
N VAL A 211 4.96 -9.00 -7.14
CA VAL A 211 3.96 -8.74 -8.18
C VAL A 211 4.56 -7.74 -9.17
N GLN A 212 4.19 -7.84 -10.44
CA GLN A 212 4.82 -7.07 -11.53
C GLN A 212 3.72 -6.54 -12.44
N PHE A 213 3.81 -5.28 -12.82
CA PHE A 213 2.92 -4.69 -13.82
C PHE A 213 3.69 -3.84 -14.83
N GLU A 214 3.13 -3.75 -16.04
CA GLU A 214 3.65 -2.91 -17.12
C GLU A 214 2.70 -1.75 -17.47
N MET A 215 3.29 -0.66 -17.92
CA MET A 215 2.60 0.56 -18.36
C MET A 215 2.93 0.88 -19.82
N PRO A 216 1.99 0.75 -20.76
CA PRO A 216 2.11 1.33 -22.09
C PRO A 216 2.26 2.86 -22.02
N HIS A 217 2.97 3.48 -22.96
CA HIS A 217 3.22 4.91 -22.87
C HIS A 217 1.99 5.78 -23.17
N GLU A 218 1.76 6.77 -22.32
CA GLU A 218 0.70 7.79 -22.47
C GLU A 218 1.21 9.12 -23.02
N TYR A 219 0.36 9.80 -23.81
CA TYR A 219 0.77 10.98 -24.60
C TYR A 219 0.00 12.26 -24.31
N THR A 220 -0.96 12.24 -23.39
CA THR A 220 -1.66 13.44 -22.91
C THR A 220 -1.49 13.59 -21.41
N ALA A 221 -1.56 14.82 -20.91
CA ALA A 221 -1.40 15.10 -19.48
C ALA A 221 -2.44 14.33 -18.63
N ALA A 222 -3.71 14.35 -19.03
CA ALA A 222 -4.77 13.64 -18.34
C ALA A 222 -4.54 12.11 -18.37
N SER A 223 -4.18 11.56 -19.53
CA SER A 223 -3.89 10.13 -19.66
C SER A 223 -2.73 9.70 -18.77
N PHE A 224 -1.61 10.44 -18.80
CA PHE A 224 -0.43 10.11 -18.00
C PHE A 224 -0.72 10.18 -16.49
N ALA A 225 -1.43 11.23 -16.04
CA ALA A 225 -1.83 11.34 -14.64
C ALA A 225 -2.76 10.18 -14.24
N ASN A 226 -3.77 9.87 -15.04
CA ASN A 226 -4.70 8.77 -14.74
C ASN A 226 -4.01 7.41 -14.71
N GLN A 227 -3.04 7.16 -15.59
CA GLN A 227 -2.24 5.93 -15.54
C GLN A 227 -1.40 5.87 -14.25
N LEU A 228 -0.75 6.96 -13.84
CA LEU A 228 -0.03 7.02 -12.56
C LEU A 228 -0.97 6.77 -11.37
N GLY A 229 -2.19 7.31 -11.40
CA GLY A 229 -3.24 7.04 -10.41
C GLY A 229 -3.63 5.56 -10.37
N ASN A 230 -3.91 4.96 -11.53
CA ASN A 230 -4.22 3.53 -11.64
C ASN A 230 -3.07 2.64 -11.13
N ALA A 231 -1.82 2.97 -11.48
CA ALA A 231 -0.63 2.25 -11.06
C ALA A 231 -0.40 2.37 -9.54
N ALA A 232 -0.58 3.56 -8.98
CA ALA A 232 -0.43 3.80 -7.55
C ALA A 232 -1.54 3.12 -6.74
N TYR A 233 -2.79 3.19 -7.19
CA TYR A 233 -3.92 2.45 -6.64
C TYR A 233 -3.66 0.94 -6.65
N TYR A 234 -3.25 0.38 -7.80
CA TYR A 234 -2.99 -1.05 -7.92
C TYR A 234 -1.86 -1.49 -6.98
N THR A 235 -0.79 -0.69 -6.89
CA THR A 235 0.30 -0.93 -5.95
C THR A 235 -0.21 -0.93 -4.50
N ALA A 236 -0.96 0.10 -4.09
CA ALA A 236 -1.55 0.18 -2.76
C ALA A 236 -2.46 -1.02 -2.46
N TYR A 237 -3.28 -1.43 -3.42
CA TYR A 237 -4.17 -2.59 -3.32
C TYR A 237 -3.38 -3.88 -3.05
N ILE A 238 -2.33 -4.15 -3.83
CA ILE A 238 -1.48 -5.34 -3.62
C ILE A 238 -0.79 -5.30 -2.25
N LEU A 239 -0.28 -4.13 -1.84
CA LEU A 239 0.37 -4.00 -0.54
C LEU A 239 -0.63 -4.22 0.61
N LYS A 240 -1.85 -3.68 0.53
CA LYS A 240 -2.90 -3.89 1.53
C LYS A 240 -3.31 -5.36 1.62
N GLN A 241 -3.57 -6.01 0.49
CA GLN A 241 -3.95 -7.43 0.45
C GLN A 241 -2.91 -8.36 1.07
N ASN A 242 -1.65 -7.93 1.15
CA ASN A 242 -0.54 -8.73 1.69
C ASN A 242 0.01 -8.19 3.02
N ASN A 243 -0.69 -7.25 3.66
CA ASN A 243 -0.24 -6.59 4.91
C ASN A 243 1.20 -6.04 4.84
N LEU A 244 1.54 -5.44 3.69
CA LEU A 244 2.86 -4.89 3.41
C LEU A 244 2.89 -3.38 3.62
N PRO A 245 4.01 -2.83 4.13
CA PRO A 245 4.19 -1.39 4.29
C PRO A 245 4.38 -0.72 2.92
N VAL A 246 4.14 0.59 2.83
CA VAL A 246 4.48 1.39 1.64
C VAL A 246 5.91 1.91 1.80
N THR A 247 6.89 1.21 1.22
CA THR A 247 8.31 1.53 1.41
C THR A 247 9.09 1.38 0.12
N LYS A 248 9.99 2.32 -0.14
CA LYS A 248 10.90 2.24 -1.29
C LYS A 248 11.84 1.06 -1.15
N GLY A 249 12.08 0.34 -2.24
CA GLY A 249 13.16 -0.63 -2.33
C GLY A 249 14.53 -0.04 -1.93
N THR A 250 15.33 -0.82 -1.22
CA THR A 250 16.64 -0.43 -0.71
C THR A 250 17.74 -1.39 -1.16
N LYS A 251 18.99 -0.93 -1.13
CA LYS A 251 20.14 -1.70 -1.65
C LYS A 251 20.37 -3.04 -0.93
N ASP A 252 19.93 -3.17 0.31
CA ASP A 252 19.96 -4.38 1.12
C ASP A 252 18.80 -5.36 0.82
N GLY A 253 17.97 -5.07 -0.18
CA GLY A 253 16.83 -5.91 -0.56
C GLY A 253 15.58 -5.70 0.29
N GLY A 254 15.58 -4.68 1.17
CA GLY A 254 14.41 -4.23 1.91
C GLY A 254 13.46 -3.39 1.05
N GLY A 255 12.24 -3.20 1.55
CA GLY A 255 11.22 -2.38 0.88
C GLY A 255 10.28 -3.16 -0.04
N THR A 256 9.20 -2.49 -0.46
CA THR A 256 8.02 -3.15 -1.06
C THR A 256 7.62 -2.55 -2.40
N VAL A 257 8.10 -1.36 -2.74
CA VAL A 257 7.81 -0.69 -4.02
C VAL A 257 9.11 -0.48 -4.78
N TRP A 258 9.21 -1.09 -5.96
CA TRP A 258 10.43 -1.18 -6.74
C TRP A 258 10.20 -0.75 -8.19
N THR A 259 11.14 -0.01 -8.76
CA THR A 259 11.24 0.08 -10.22
C THR A 259 12.15 -1.03 -10.74
N HIS A 260 12.00 -1.44 -11.99
CA HIS A 260 12.93 -2.39 -12.60
C HIS A 260 14.38 -1.86 -12.58
N ALA A 261 14.58 -0.55 -12.78
CA ALA A 261 15.89 0.09 -12.63
C ALA A 261 16.53 -0.11 -11.24
N MET A 262 15.73 -0.09 -10.17
CA MET A 262 16.20 -0.38 -8.81
C MET A 262 16.55 -1.85 -8.65
N ILE A 263 15.76 -2.76 -9.22
CA ILE A 263 16.08 -4.20 -9.24
C ILE A 263 17.43 -4.41 -9.92
N SER A 264 17.62 -3.88 -11.13
CA SER A 264 18.89 -3.98 -11.87
C SER A 264 20.08 -3.45 -11.06
N SER A 265 19.90 -2.34 -10.34
CA SER A 265 20.98 -1.66 -9.63
C SER A 265 21.30 -2.27 -8.26
N TYR A 266 20.30 -2.86 -7.59
CA TYR A 266 20.42 -3.30 -6.19
C TYR A 266 20.42 -4.82 -6.05
N LEU A 267 19.57 -5.52 -6.81
CA LEU A 267 19.46 -6.98 -6.75
C LEU A 267 20.25 -7.65 -7.88
N GLY A 268 20.29 -7.04 -9.06
CA GLY A 268 20.92 -7.59 -10.27
C GLY A 268 20.05 -8.64 -10.97
N GLY A 269 20.64 -9.38 -11.91
CA GLY A 269 19.93 -10.41 -12.70
C GLY A 269 19.11 -9.86 -13.88
N THR A 270 19.14 -8.55 -14.07
CA THR A 270 18.54 -7.78 -15.18
C THR A 270 19.31 -6.46 -15.31
N ASP A 271 19.31 -5.85 -16.50
CA ASP A 271 20.00 -4.59 -16.79
C ASP A 271 19.04 -3.44 -17.16
N HIS A 272 17.75 -3.73 -17.19
CA HIS A 272 16.65 -2.83 -17.52
C HIS A 272 16.60 -1.57 -16.64
N LYS A 273 16.05 -0.47 -17.19
CA LYS A 273 16.07 0.88 -16.59
C LYS A 273 14.69 1.55 -16.47
N ASP A 274 13.63 0.83 -16.79
CA ASP A 274 12.24 1.27 -16.64
C ASP A 274 11.83 1.48 -15.17
N PRO A 275 10.88 2.38 -14.87
CA PRO A 275 10.20 3.30 -15.78
C PRO A 275 10.86 4.69 -15.87
N ILE A 276 12.16 4.79 -15.56
CA ILE A 276 12.81 6.08 -15.23
C ILE A 276 12.74 7.08 -16.38
N SER A 277 13.08 6.65 -17.60
CA SER A 277 13.08 7.52 -18.78
C SER A 277 11.65 7.93 -19.17
N TYR A 278 10.72 6.98 -19.14
CA TYR A 278 9.32 7.21 -19.43
C TYR A 278 8.73 8.28 -18.50
N TRP A 279 8.82 8.09 -17.18
CA TRP A 279 8.31 9.03 -16.20
C TRP A 279 8.97 10.41 -16.31
N SER A 280 10.29 10.47 -16.43
CA SER A 280 11.02 11.74 -16.54
C SER A 280 10.61 12.52 -17.79
N THR A 281 10.48 11.84 -18.93
CA THR A 281 10.15 12.47 -20.21
C THR A 281 8.69 12.90 -20.26
N ALA A 282 7.76 12.03 -19.86
CA ALA A 282 6.33 12.32 -19.85
C ALA A 282 6.01 13.46 -18.88
N ALA A 283 6.53 13.43 -17.64
CA ALA A 283 6.30 14.49 -16.67
C ALA A 283 6.83 15.85 -17.14
N ARG A 284 8.04 15.88 -17.73
CA ARG A 284 8.62 17.12 -18.25
C ARG A 284 7.80 17.66 -19.42
N LYS A 285 7.43 16.81 -20.38
CA LYS A 285 6.73 17.21 -21.60
C LYS A 285 5.28 17.63 -21.34
N LEU A 286 4.58 16.92 -20.46
CA LEU A 286 3.13 17.06 -20.28
C LEU A 286 2.75 17.98 -19.11
N PHE A 287 3.64 18.13 -18.13
CA PHE A 287 3.39 18.92 -16.90
C PHE A 287 4.47 19.95 -16.60
N GLY A 288 5.61 19.98 -17.31
CA GLY A 288 6.71 20.88 -16.99
C GLY A 288 7.41 20.56 -15.67
N THR A 289 7.21 19.35 -15.13
CA THR A 289 7.73 18.92 -13.82
C THR A 289 8.62 17.68 -13.94
N THR A 290 9.11 17.18 -12.80
CA THR A 290 9.82 15.89 -12.73
C THR A 290 8.95 14.87 -12.00
N TYR A 291 9.09 13.60 -12.37
CA TYR A 291 8.44 12.50 -11.67
C TYR A 291 9.40 11.35 -11.48
N ASN A 292 9.49 10.83 -10.26
CA ASN A 292 10.38 9.73 -9.89
C ASN A 292 9.72 8.81 -8.85
N ILE A 293 10.42 7.75 -8.45
CA ILE A 293 9.92 6.77 -7.49
C ILE A 293 9.47 7.36 -6.15
N ASN A 294 10.07 8.44 -5.65
CA ASN A 294 9.61 9.06 -4.40
C ASN A 294 8.25 9.75 -4.60
N ASN A 295 8.00 10.35 -5.76
CA ASN A 295 6.69 10.92 -6.09
C ASN A 295 5.65 9.80 -6.24
N PHE A 296 6.03 8.69 -6.88
CA PHE A 296 5.13 7.53 -6.99
C PHE A 296 4.78 6.94 -5.63
N ILE A 297 5.76 6.81 -4.71
CA ILE A 297 5.51 6.31 -3.35
C ILE A 297 4.60 7.22 -2.55
N GLU A 298 4.75 8.54 -2.67
CA GLU A 298 3.83 9.52 -2.06
C GLU A 298 2.39 9.31 -2.55
N LEU A 299 2.21 9.06 -3.85
CA LEU A 299 0.91 8.77 -4.44
C LEU A 299 0.35 7.40 -3.99
N VAL A 300 1.19 6.37 -3.95
CA VAL A 300 0.81 5.05 -3.41
C VAL A 300 0.34 5.18 -1.97
N GLN A 301 1.05 5.95 -1.13
CA GLN A 301 0.65 6.18 0.25
C GLN A 301 -0.71 6.90 0.33
N ALA A 302 -0.99 7.84 -0.57
CA ALA A 302 -2.27 8.53 -0.64
C ALA A 302 -3.44 7.56 -0.87
N TYR A 303 -3.31 6.67 -1.87
CA TYR A 303 -4.30 5.60 -2.11
C TYR A 303 -4.37 4.61 -0.94
N TYR A 304 -3.23 4.22 -0.38
CA TYR A 304 -3.15 3.28 0.75
C TYR A 304 -3.86 3.83 2.00
N ASN A 305 -3.84 5.16 2.21
CA ASN A 305 -4.54 5.82 3.31
C ASN A 305 -6.06 5.80 3.16
N GLN A 306 -6.59 5.64 1.94
CA GLN A 306 -8.03 5.57 1.66
C GLN A 306 -8.60 4.15 1.74
N MET A 307 -7.75 3.13 1.91
CA MET A 307 -8.11 1.71 1.91
C MET A 307 -8.33 1.15 3.32
#